data_AF-A0A6A7ASU3-F1
#
_entry.id   AF-A0A6A7ASU3-F1
#
_cell.length_a   1.000
_cell.length_b   1.000
_cell.length_c   1.000
_cell.angle_alpha   90.00
_cell.angle_beta   90.00
_cell.angle_gamma   90.00
#
_symmetry.space_group_name_H-M   'P 1'
#
loop_
_entity.id
_entity.type
_entity.pdbx_description
1 polymer ?
#
loop_
_entity_poly.entity_id
_entity_poly.type
_entity_poly.pdbx_seq_one_letter_code
_entity_poly.pdbx_strand_id
1 'polypeptide(L)'
;MTTDHSLRGEGALFTTPLRLASLEDGDRACPICQELYVEPCRSNQSLPNGGAEWAVRVDMIAERSGIRRCCGHVLGRSCLEKHLHSGGPWRNKCPLCRNVWFQTTLFNDVTVNRQTQIQTSAERTVPQTTLRRSSRIASRALARRPSSNTQHASSRGGRTIIQPSSHAARSPHFTRRLLRLLEVETGSDEVKVTLEQIERTLRILYES
;
A
#
# COMPACT_ATOMS: atom_id res chain seq x y z
N MET A 1 3.24 35.14 17.35
CA MET A 1 3.94 33.83 17.37
C MET A 1 3.05 32.82 16.67
N THR A 2 3.17 32.72 15.36
CA THR A 2 2.42 31.75 14.53
C THR A 2 3.25 30.48 14.48
N THR A 3 2.76 29.41 15.09
CA THR A 3 3.34 28.08 14.97
C THR A 3 3.14 27.61 13.53
N ASP A 4 4.21 27.71 12.76
CA ASP A 4 4.33 27.14 11.42
C ASP A 4 4.18 25.63 11.54
N HIS A 5 3.01 25.11 11.16
CA HIS A 5 2.72 23.69 11.13
C HIS A 5 3.53 23.06 10.01
N SER A 6 4.79 22.78 10.35
CA SER A 6 5.75 22.03 9.57
C SER A 6 5.04 20.89 8.83
N LEU A 7 4.98 21.02 7.50
CA LEU A 7 4.43 20.09 6.54
C LEU A 7 5.13 18.73 6.72
N ARG A 8 4.63 17.93 7.65
CA ARG A 8 5.00 16.52 7.82
C ARG A 8 4.81 15.85 6.46
N GLY A 9 5.77 15.04 6.01
CA GLY A 9 5.71 14.41 4.69
C GLY A 9 4.37 13.74 4.45
N GLU A 10 3.50 14.40 3.67
CA GLU A 10 2.17 13.94 3.31
C GLU A 10 2.31 12.93 2.18
N GLY A 11 2.42 11.66 2.57
CA GLY A 11 2.25 10.54 1.66
C GLY A 11 0.88 9.89 1.88
N ALA A 12 0.14 9.63 0.82
CA ALA A 12 -1.10 8.85 0.90
C ALA A 12 -0.86 7.42 0.41
N LEU A 13 -1.24 6.43 1.22
CA LEU A 13 -1.21 5.02 0.84
C LEU A 13 -2.56 4.65 0.24
N PHE A 14 -2.56 4.15 -1.00
CA PHE A 14 -3.78 3.67 -1.65
C PHE A 14 -3.89 2.16 -1.49
N THR A 15 -5.00 1.73 -0.90
CA THR A 15 -5.34 0.33 -0.68
C THR A 15 -6.60 -0.04 -1.45
N THR A 16 -6.58 -1.18 -2.14
CA THR A 16 -7.75 -1.72 -2.85
C THR A 16 -8.29 -2.94 -2.12
N PRO A 17 -9.56 -2.92 -1.68
CA PRO A 17 -10.21 -4.12 -1.16
C PRO A 17 -10.28 -5.21 -2.24
N LEU A 18 -9.96 -6.46 -1.87
CA LEU A 18 -10.05 -7.61 -2.76
C LEU A 18 -11.25 -8.48 -2.39
N ARG A 19 -11.88 -9.07 -3.42
CA ARG A 19 -12.90 -10.10 -3.24
C ARG A 19 -12.25 -11.45 -2.99
N LEU A 20 -12.82 -12.27 -2.13
CA LEU A 20 -12.28 -13.61 -1.85
C LEU A 20 -12.21 -14.49 -3.10
N ALA A 21 -13.17 -14.33 -4.01
CA ALA A 21 -13.20 -15.03 -5.29
C ALA A 21 -12.03 -14.68 -6.23
N SER A 22 -11.32 -13.57 -5.98
CA SER A 22 -10.15 -13.16 -6.76
C SER A 22 -8.82 -13.66 -6.18
N LEU A 23 -8.84 -14.27 -5.00
CA LEU A 23 -7.67 -14.81 -4.33
C LEU A 23 -7.56 -16.31 -4.57
N GLU A 24 -6.33 -16.79 -4.71
CA GLU A 24 -6.03 -18.23 -4.70
C GLU A 24 -6.38 -18.81 -3.33
N ASP A 25 -6.72 -20.10 -3.27
CA ASP A 25 -7.18 -20.74 -2.03
C ASP A 25 -6.13 -20.65 -0.89
N GLY A 26 -4.83 -20.64 -1.25
CA GLY A 26 -3.72 -20.48 -0.30
C GLY A 26 -3.57 -19.07 0.27
N ASP A 27 -4.11 -18.05 -0.40
CA ASP A 27 -3.99 -16.63 -0.03
C ASP A 27 -5.24 -16.10 0.68
N ARG A 28 -6.12 -16.98 1.16
CA ARG A 28 -7.37 -16.60 1.85
C ARG A 28 -7.21 -16.31 3.34
N ALA A 29 -5.99 -16.32 3.85
CA ALA A 29 -5.67 -15.98 5.24
C ALA A 29 -4.72 -14.78 5.30
N CYS A 30 -4.88 -13.95 6.33
CA CYS A 30 -3.95 -12.86 6.59
C CYS A 30 -2.57 -13.40 6.96
N PRO A 31 -1.48 -13.03 6.26
CA PRO A 31 -0.15 -13.55 6.58
C PRO A 31 0.38 -13.04 7.94
N ILE A 32 -0.25 -12.01 8.53
CA ILE A 32 0.15 -11.43 9.82
C ILE A 32 -0.56 -12.12 10.99
N CYS A 33 -1.90 -12.15 11.01
CA CYS A 33 -2.68 -12.74 12.10
C CYS A 33 -3.16 -14.17 11.83
N GLN A 34 -3.01 -14.68 10.61
CA GLN A 34 -3.49 -15.99 10.14
C GLN A 34 -5.03 -16.17 10.18
N GLU A 35 -5.79 -15.10 10.41
CA GLU A 35 -7.25 -15.12 10.32
C GLU A 35 -7.70 -15.20 8.86
N LEU A 36 -8.75 -15.99 8.60
CA LEU A 36 -9.36 -16.09 7.28
C LEU A 36 -10.03 -14.77 6.91
N TYR A 37 -9.85 -14.38 5.65
CA TYR A 37 -10.49 -13.19 5.13
C TYR A 37 -12.00 -13.41 4.97
N VAL A 38 -12.77 -12.36 5.24
CA VAL A 38 -14.20 -12.25 4.92
C VAL A 38 -14.42 -11.32 3.73
N GLU A 39 -15.58 -11.43 3.10
CA GLU A 39 -15.95 -10.54 1.99
C GLU A 39 -16.23 -9.12 2.53
N PRO A 40 -15.72 -8.05 1.88
CA PRO A 40 -15.96 -6.68 2.33
C PRO A 40 -17.46 -6.34 2.35
N CYS A 41 -17.97 -5.91 3.50
CA CYS A 41 -19.36 -5.46 3.60
C CYS A 41 -19.55 -4.15 2.81
N ARG A 42 -20.55 -4.09 1.93
CA ARG A 42 -20.82 -2.90 1.09
C ARG A 42 -21.55 -1.79 1.82
N SER A 43 -22.18 -2.09 2.96
CA SER A 43 -22.87 -1.09 3.73
C SER A 43 -21.85 -0.30 4.57
N ASN A 44 -21.99 1.03 4.60
CA ASN A 44 -21.26 1.93 5.50
C ASN A 44 -21.61 1.71 6.99
N GLN A 45 -22.18 0.56 7.33
CA GLN A 45 -22.46 0.19 8.70
C GLN A 45 -21.11 -0.09 9.35
N SER A 46 -20.76 0.77 10.30
CA SER A 46 -19.65 0.59 11.21
C SER A 46 -19.72 -0.84 11.75
N LEU A 47 -18.85 -1.72 11.24
CA LEU A 47 -18.78 -3.09 11.74
C LEU A 47 -18.52 -3.01 13.26
N PRO A 48 -19.24 -3.80 14.08
CA PRO A 48 -19.00 -3.83 15.51
C PRO A 48 -17.51 -4.08 15.76
N ASN A 49 -16.94 -3.32 16.69
CA ASN A 49 -15.54 -3.38 17.09
C ASN A 49 -15.13 -4.83 17.41
N GLY A 50 -14.62 -5.56 16.42
CA GLY A 50 -14.18 -6.93 16.59
C GLY A 50 -14.55 -7.86 15.44
N GLY A 51 -13.58 -8.11 14.57
CA GLY A 51 -13.22 -9.49 14.27
C GLY A 51 -13.24 -9.94 12.82
N ALA A 52 -13.80 -9.15 11.90
CA ALA A 52 -13.85 -9.55 10.51
C ALA A 52 -12.72 -8.88 9.72
N GLU A 53 -11.68 -9.64 9.41
CA GLU A 53 -10.57 -9.17 8.59
C GLU A 53 -10.91 -9.39 7.11
N TRP A 54 -10.67 -8.41 6.25
CA TRP A 54 -10.78 -8.61 4.80
C TRP A 54 -9.50 -8.24 4.08
N ALA A 55 -9.32 -8.86 2.93
CA ALA A 55 -8.15 -8.70 2.10
C ALA A 55 -8.07 -7.29 1.51
N VAL A 56 -6.93 -6.64 1.71
CA VAL A 56 -6.58 -5.37 1.08
C VAL A 56 -5.23 -5.50 0.39
N ARG A 57 -5.12 -4.95 -0.82
CA ARG A 57 -3.86 -4.87 -1.56
C ARG A 57 -3.31 -3.46 -1.51
N VAL A 58 -2.01 -3.32 -1.22
CA VAL A 58 -1.32 -2.03 -1.25
C VAL A 58 -0.78 -1.80 -2.66
N ASP A 59 -1.44 -0.93 -3.42
CA ASP A 59 -1.20 -0.76 -4.86
C ASP A 59 -0.27 0.40 -5.17
N MET A 60 -0.52 1.56 -4.54
CA MET A 60 0.10 2.82 -4.94
C MET A 60 0.34 3.72 -3.75
N ILE A 61 1.28 4.63 -3.91
CA ILE A 61 1.61 5.67 -2.94
C ILE A 61 1.72 6.98 -3.70
N ALA A 62 0.98 7.98 -3.24
CA ALA A 62 1.22 9.36 -3.66
C ALA A 62 2.24 9.96 -2.70
N GLU A 63 3.41 10.28 -3.23
CA GLU A 63 4.40 11.14 -2.59
C GLU A 63 4.35 12.52 -3.27
N ARG A 64 4.97 13.53 -2.68
CA ARG A 64 5.08 14.87 -3.29
C ARG A 64 5.78 14.86 -4.66
N SER A 65 6.66 13.89 -4.89
CA SER A 65 7.38 13.66 -6.14
C SER A 65 6.56 12.92 -7.21
N GLY A 66 5.36 12.42 -6.88
CA GLY A 66 4.48 11.71 -7.80
C GLY A 66 3.92 10.40 -7.23
N ILE A 67 3.34 9.60 -8.11
CA ILE A 67 2.71 8.31 -7.76
C ILE A 67 3.69 7.17 -8.04
N ARG A 68 3.93 6.31 -7.05
CA ARG A 68 4.77 5.11 -7.19
C ARG A 68 3.96 3.84 -6.92
N ARG A 69 4.22 2.77 -7.71
CA ARG A 69 3.66 1.44 -7.47
C ARG A 69 4.31 0.76 -6.27
N CYS A 70 3.50 0.04 -5.51
CA CYS A 70 3.93 -0.78 -4.38
C CYS A 70 4.21 -2.23 -4.77
N CYS A 71 4.62 -3.02 -3.77
CA CYS A 71 4.82 -4.45 -3.90
C CYS A 71 3.55 -5.27 -4.18
N GLY A 72 2.34 -4.72 -4.01
CA GLY A 72 1.09 -5.43 -4.31
C GLY A 72 0.77 -6.60 -3.38
N HIS A 73 1.44 -6.72 -2.23
CA HIS A 73 1.12 -7.73 -1.23
C HIS A 73 -0.28 -7.54 -0.65
N VAL A 74 -0.95 -8.67 -0.41
CA VAL A 74 -2.28 -8.72 0.21
C VAL A 74 -2.11 -8.89 1.71
N LEU A 75 -2.80 -8.05 2.46
CA LEU A 75 -2.79 -8.05 3.92
C LEU A 75 -4.24 -7.95 4.40
N GLY A 76 -4.46 -8.29 5.66
CA GLY A 76 -5.69 -7.96 6.32
C GLY A 76 -5.77 -6.46 6.63
N ARG A 77 -6.97 -5.86 6.48
CA ARG A 77 -7.21 -4.44 6.72
C ARG A 77 -6.76 -4.00 8.11
N SER A 78 -7.26 -4.65 9.16
CA SER A 78 -6.99 -4.26 10.55
C SER A 78 -5.52 -4.43 10.88
N CYS A 79 -4.87 -5.48 10.35
CA CYS A 79 -3.44 -5.70 10.52
C CYS A 79 -2.62 -4.61 9.83
N LEU A 80 -3.00 -4.21 8.61
CA LEU A 80 -2.37 -3.11 7.90
C LEU A 80 -2.53 -1.79 8.68
N GLU A 81 -3.73 -1.47 9.14
CA GLU A 81 -4.00 -0.28 9.94
C GLU A 81 -3.17 -0.28 11.23
N LYS A 82 -3.17 -1.37 12.00
CA LYS A 82 -2.35 -1.51 13.21
C LYS A 82 -0.86 -1.34 12.91
N HIS A 83 -0.37 -1.90 11.80
CA HIS A 83 1.03 -1.76 11.38
C HIS A 83 1.38 -0.30 11.06
N LEU A 84 0.53 0.42 10.32
CA LEU A 84 0.71 1.84 10.02
C LEU A 84 0.69 2.71 11.29
N HIS A 85 -0.12 2.36 12.29
CA HIS A 85 -0.25 3.07 13.56
C HIS A 85 0.80 2.69 14.63
N SER A 86 1.63 1.67 14.39
CA SER A 86 2.58 1.12 15.38
C SER A 86 3.66 2.10 15.86
N GLY A 87 3.78 3.30 15.28
CA GLY A 87 4.75 4.33 15.66
C GLY A 87 6.22 4.01 15.35
N GLY A 88 6.56 2.74 15.14
CA GLY A 88 7.93 2.27 14.95
C GLY A 88 8.54 2.60 13.58
N PRO A 89 9.86 2.36 13.42
CA PRO A 89 10.60 2.60 12.16
C PRO A 89 10.21 1.64 11.03
N TRP A 90 9.37 0.64 11.33
CA TRP A 90 8.89 -0.35 10.37
C TRP A 90 7.50 -0.04 9.83
N ARG A 91 6.80 0.95 10.38
CA ARG A 91 5.42 1.31 9.97
C ARG A 91 5.32 1.72 8.50
N ASN A 92 6.41 2.21 7.94
CA ASN A 92 6.49 2.69 6.55
C ASN A 92 7.02 1.64 5.58
N LYS A 93 7.07 0.36 5.97
CA LYS A 93 7.57 -0.74 5.15
C LYS A 93 6.54 -1.86 5.08
N CYS A 94 6.56 -2.59 3.97
CA CYS A 94 5.75 -3.80 3.84
C CYS A 94 6.17 -4.87 4.86
N PRO A 95 5.24 -5.43 5.65
CA PRO A 95 5.54 -6.51 6.59
C PRO A 95 6.11 -7.78 5.93
N LEU A 96 5.77 -8.03 4.65
CA LEU A 96 6.17 -9.25 3.95
C LEU A 96 7.52 -9.12 3.24
N CYS A 97 7.68 -8.10 2.39
CA CYS A 97 8.89 -7.92 1.57
C CYS A 97 9.83 -6.80 2.05
N ARG A 98 9.43 -6.03 3.07
CA ARG A 98 10.19 -4.89 3.62
C ARG A 98 10.43 -3.73 2.64
N ASN A 99 9.81 -3.73 1.46
CA ASN A 99 9.82 -2.57 0.57
C ASN A 99 9.28 -1.34 1.29
N VAL A 100 9.98 -0.22 1.15
CA VAL A 100 9.58 1.06 1.74
C VAL A 100 8.37 1.58 1.00
N TRP A 101 7.29 1.81 1.75
CA TRP A 101 6.09 2.44 1.25
C TRP A 101 6.32 3.94 1.12
N PHE A 102 6.52 4.64 2.22
CA PHE A 102 6.74 6.09 2.22
C PHE A 102 7.99 6.44 3.00
N GLN A 103 8.70 7.47 2.58
CA GLN A 103 9.82 7.98 3.35
C GLN A 103 9.27 8.69 4.59
N THR A 104 9.69 8.24 5.77
CA THR A 104 9.45 9.05 6.97
C THR A 104 10.51 10.14 6.91
N THR A 105 10.13 11.34 6.47
CA THR A 105 10.95 12.53 6.67
C THR A 105 10.98 12.81 8.18
N LEU A 106 11.77 12.02 8.89
CA LEU A 106 12.20 12.39 10.22
C LEU A 106 13.05 13.64 10.01
N PHE A 107 12.44 14.81 10.15
CA PHE A 107 13.09 16.11 10.29
C PHE A 107 13.95 16.17 11.57
N ASN A 108 14.69 15.11 11.88
CA ASN A 108 15.69 15.07 12.93
C ASN A 108 17.10 15.35 12.40
N ASP A 109 17.25 15.67 11.10
CA ASP A 109 18.53 15.94 10.45
C ASP A 109 18.90 17.45 10.41
N VAL A 110 18.52 18.21 11.44
CA VAL A 110 19.03 19.59 11.64
C VAL A 110 19.79 19.75 12.97
N THR A 111 20.07 18.66 13.69
CA THR A 111 20.92 18.69 14.90
C THR A 111 22.03 17.65 14.91
N VAL A 112 22.50 17.21 13.74
CA VAL A 112 23.82 16.55 13.62
C VAL A 112 24.74 17.40 12.75
N ASN A 113 25.31 18.40 13.41
CA ASN A 113 26.76 18.56 13.46
C ASN A 113 27.47 18.98 12.15
N ARG A 114 27.24 20.22 11.71
CA ARG A 114 28.10 20.97 10.78
C ARG A 114 29.42 21.43 11.45
N GLN A 115 29.99 20.62 12.35
CA GLN A 115 31.19 20.93 13.14
C GLN A 115 32.32 19.91 12.96
N THR A 116 32.30 19.09 11.90
CA THR A 116 33.40 18.17 11.58
C THR A 116 34.02 18.48 10.21
N GLN A 117 34.37 19.74 9.98
CA GLN A 117 35.21 20.10 8.84
C GLN A 117 36.22 21.20 9.19
N ILE A 118 36.84 21.13 10.37
CA ILE A 118 38.08 21.87 10.64
C ILE A 118 38.97 20.94 11.49
N GLN A 119 40.16 20.64 10.97
CA GLN A 119 41.30 19.96 11.61
C GLN A 119 41.23 18.43 11.81
N THR A 120 41.92 17.68 10.94
CA THR A 120 43.15 16.96 11.31
C THR A 120 43.72 16.20 10.10
N SER A 121 44.55 16.89 9.32
CA SER A 121 45.64 16.28 8.58
C SER A 121 46.79 16.01 9.56
N ALA A 122 46.79 14.84 10.20
CA ALA A 122 47.94 14.30 10.91
C ALA A 122 47.80 12.78 11.07
N GLU A 123 48.32 12.06 10.07
CA GLU A 123 49.24 10.93 10.23
C GLU A 123 49.20 10.20 11.60
N ARG A 124 48.59 9.01 11.66
CA ARG A 124 48.97 7.96 12.62
C ARG A 124 48.48 6.56 12.24
N THR A 125 49.44 5.79 11.76
CA THR A 125 49.79 4.40 12.06
C THR A 125 48.68 3.43 12.53
N VAL A 126 48.51 2.41 11.68
CA VAL A 126 47.74 1.18 11.84
C VAL A 126 48.11 0.39 13.10
N PRO A 127 47.13 -0.17 13.83
CA PRO A 127 47.27 -1.47 14.44
C PRO A 127 46.23 -2.45 13.88
N GLN A 128 46.74 -3.50 13.23
CA GLN A 128 46.00 -4.71 12.89
C GLN A 128 45.44 -5.32 14.19
N THR A 129 44.12 -5.46 14.28
CA THR A 129 43.50 -6.32 15.29
C THR A 129 42.59 -7.33 14.63
N THR A 130 42.77 -8.55 15.12
CA THR A 130 42.43 -9.82 14.53
C THR A 130 40.93 -10.12 14.50
N LEU A 131 40.49 -10.68 13.38
CA LEU A 131 39.24 -11.40 13.15
C LEU A 131 38.81 -12.27 14.34
N ARG A 132 37.76 -11.88 15.06
CA ARG A 132 37.05 -12.75 16.00
C ARG A 132 35.69 -13.15 15.42
N ARG A 133 35.77 -14.18 14.57
CA ARG A 133 34.68 -14.88 13.90
C ARG A 133 33.81 -15.60 14.95
N SER A 134 32.62 -15.08 15.24
CA SER A 134 31.68 -15.71 16.20
C SER A 134 30.86 -16.81 15.52
N SER A 135 31.32 -18.04 15.71
CA SER A 135 30.66 -19.30 15.40
C SER A 135 29.51 -19.57 16.38
N ARG A 136 28.25 -19.23 16.01
CA ARG A 136 27.05 -19.78 16.67
C ARG A 136 25.92 -19.99 15.66
N ILE A 137 26.13 -20.90 14.72
CA ILE A 137 25.08 -21.54 13.92
C ILE A 137 25.42 -23.03 13.83
N ALA A 138 24.91 -23.84 14.78
CA ALA A 138 24.79 -25.29 14.65
C ALA A 138 24.06 -25.84 15.87
N SER A 139 22.72 -25.98 15.79
CA SER A 139 21.93 -27.03 16.48
C SER A 139 20.43 -26.67 16.46
N ARG A 140 19.73 -27.01 15.37
CA ARG A 140 18.28 -27.33 15.37
C ARG A 140 17.83 -27.84 13.99
N ALA A 141 18.48 -28.88 13.52
CA ALA A 141 17.90 -29.81 12.56
C ALA A 141 17.73 -31.14 13.30
N LEU A 142 16.68 -31.89 12.95
CA LEU A 142 16.25 -33.19 13.51
C LEU A 142 15.21 -33.12 14.64
N ALA A 143 13.95 -32.89 14.27
CA ALA A 143 12.84 -33.63 14.86
C ALA A 143 11.56 -33.53 13.98
N ARG A 144 11.16 -34.69 13.42
CA ARG A 144 9.77 -35.14 13.17
C ARG A 144 9.02 -34.46 11.99
N ARG A 145 8.25 -35.15 11.15
CA ARG A 145 7.89 -36.56 10.89
C ARG A 145 7.08 -36.52 9.57
N PRO A 146 7.18 -37.51 8.66
CA PRO A 146 6.29 -37.61 7.51
C PRO A 146 4.97 -38.25 7.95
N SER A 147 3.84 -37.58 7.68
CA SER A 147 2.51 -38.19 7.81
C SER A 147 1.85 -38.19 6.45
N SER A 148 1.92 -39.36 5.82
CA SER A 148 1.09 -39.80 4.71
C SER A 148 -0.35 -39.99 5.18
N ASN A 149 -1.30 -39.30 4.57
CA ASN A 149 -2.61 -39.81 4.13
C ASN A 149 -3.50 -38.62 3.83
N THR A 150 -4.08 -38.58 2.63
CA THR A 150 -5.55 -38.71 2.45
C THR A 150 -5.84 -38.57 0.95
N GLN A 151 -6.39 -39.65 0.39
CA GLN A 151 -7.02 -39.73 -0.93
C GLN A 151 -8.40 -39.05 -0.91
N HIS A 152 -9.01 -38.93 -2.09
CA HIS A 152 -10.37 -38.43 -2.41
C HIS A 152 -10.43 -36.92 -2.71
N ALA A 153 -11.10 -36.42 -3.75
CA ALA A 153 -11.93 -37.02 -4.78
C ALA A 153 -11.96 -36.10 -6.00
N SER A 154 -12.11 -36.73 -7.17
CA SER A 154 -12.42 -36.08 -8.44
C SER A 154 -13.84 -35.49 -8.41
N SER A 155 -13.96 -34.18 -8.66
CA SER A 155 -15.24 -33.52 -8.91
C SER A 155 -15.18 -32.77 -10.24
N ARG A 156 -16.05 -33.23 -11.14
CA ARG A 156 -16.25 -32.75 -12.52
C ARG A 156 -16.71 -31.29 -12.58
N GLY A 157 -16.15 -30.57 -13.53
CA GLY A 157 -16.88 -29.81 -14.56
C GLY A 157 -17.96 -28.83 -14.10
N GLY A 158 -17.55 -27.57 -13.90
CA GLY A 158 -18.44 -26.42 -13.93
C GLY A 158 -17.78 -25.29 -14.70
N ARG A 159 -18.06 -25.15 -16.00
CA ARG A 159 -17.73 -23.96 -16.78
C ARG A 159 -18.67 -22.83 -16.33
N THR A 160 -18.27 -22.07 -15.32
CA THR A 160 -18.91 -20.79 -15.00
C THR A 160 -18.40 -19.73 -15.96
N ILE A 161 -19.34 -19.22 -16.75
CA ILE A 161 -19.17 -18.08 -17.65
C ILE A 161 -18.64 -16.90 -16.83
N ILE A 162 -17.42 -16.48 -17.14
CA ILE A 162 -16.78 -15.29 -16.60
C ILE A 162 -17.61 -14.08 -17.05
N GLN A 163 -18.46 -13.56 -16.17
CA GLN A 163 -19.01 -12.23 -16.35
C GLN A 163 -17.97 -11.21 -15.89
N PRO A 164 -17.48 -10.31 -16.75
CA PRO A 164 -16.61 -9.22 -16.32
C PRO A 164 -17.38 -8.36 -15.32
N SER A 165 -16.93 -8.41 -14.07
CA SER A 165 -17.40 -7.54 -13.00
C SER A 165 -17.19 -6.10 -13.45
N SER A 166 -18.29 -5.44 -13.77
CA SER A 166 -18.39 -4.00 -13.92
C SER A 166 -17.88 -3.33 -12.65
N HIS A 167 -16.61 -2.94 -12.67
CA HIS A 167 -16.23 -1.66 -12.08
C HIS A 167 -17.31 -0.68 -12.54
N ALA A 168 -17.76 0.20 -11.64
CA ALA A 168 -18.63 1.31 -12.00
C ALA A 168 -17.94 2.11 -13.10
N ALA A 169 -18.14 1.66 -14.34
CA ALA A 169 -17.79 2.36 -15.54
C ALA A 169 -18.65 3.59 -15.42
N ARG A 170 -18.04 4.68 -14.96
CA ARG A 170 -18.62 6.00 -15.07
C ARG A 170 -19.19 6.03 -16.48
N SER A 171 -20.51 6.16 -16.55
CA SER A 171 -21.27 5.99 -17.77
C SER A 171 -20.50 6.69 -18.89
N PRO A 172 -20.20 6.04 -20.03
CA PRO A 172 -19.48 6.70 -21.13
C PRO A 172 -20.20 7.98 -21.59
N HIS A 173 -21.46 8.16 -21.20
CA HIS A 173 -22.20 9.40 -21.37
C HIS A 173 -21.71 10.56 -20.48
N PHE A 174 -21.23 10.32 -19.26
CA PHE A 174 -20.73 11.38 -18.37
C PHE A 174 -19.52 12.09 -18.99
N THR A 175 -18.50 11.32 -19.38
CA THR A 175 -17.28 11.89 -19.99
C THR A 175 -17.60 12.59 -21.30
N ARG A 176 -18.45 12.00 -22.16
CA ARG A 176 -18.90 12.64 -23.41
C ARG A 176 -19.69 13.93 -23.16
N ARG A 177 -20.54 13.96 -22.12
CA ARG A 177 -21.34 15.14 -21.78
C ARG A 177 -20.47 16.26 -21.21
N LEU A 178 -19.50 15.93 -20.37
CA LEU A 178 -18.51 16.88 -19.85
C LEU A 178 -17.68 17.49 -21.00
N LEU A 179 -17.12 16.66 -21.88
CA LEU A 179 -16.33 17.13 -23.02
C LEU A 179 -17.15 17.99 -24.00
N ARG A 180 -18.43 17.65 -24.20
CA ARG A 180 -19.35 18.48 -25.00
C ARG A 180 -19.62 19.84 -24.36
N LEU A 181 -19.76 19.91 -23.04
CA LEU A 181 -19.99 21.17 -22.32
C LEU A 181 -18.75 22.05 -22.24
N LEU A 182 -17.56 21.45 -22.26
CA LEU A 182 -16.28 22.18 -22.27
C LEU A 182 -15.84 22.61 -23.68
N GLU A 183 -16.66 22.36 -24.71
CA GLU A 183 -16.41 22.71 -26.11
C GLU A 183 -15.00 22.29 -26.60
N VAL A 184 -14.51 21.14 -26.13
CA VAL A 184 -13.18 20.66 -26.54
C VAL A 184 -13.25 20.29 -28.02
N GLU A 185 -12.54 21.06 -28.86
CA GLU A 185 -12.42 20.77 -30.29
C GLU A 185 -11.89 19.34 -30.49
N THR A 186 -12.52 18.60 -31.39
CA THR A 186 -12.20 17.19 -31.61
C THR A 186 -10.79 17.08 -32.22
N GLY A 187 -9.82 16.68 -31.41
CA GLY A 187 -8.40 16.60 -31.79
C GLY A 187 -7.48 17.64 -31.14
N SER A 188 -8.01 18.52 -30.26
CA SER A 188 -7.22 19.39 -29.40
C SER A 188 -7.02 18.75 -28.03
N ASP A 189 -5.76 18.68 -27.57
CA ASP A 189 -5.41 18.30 -26.19
C ASP A 189 -5.49 19.48 -25.21
N GLU A 190 -5.71 20.70 -25.72
CA GLU A 190 -5.80 21.91 -24.89
C GLU A 190 -7.25 22.28 -24.56
N VAL A 191 -7.52 22.50 -23.28
CA VAL A 191 -8.81 23.01 -22.76
C VAL A 191 -8.65 24.51 -22.51
N LYS A 192 -9.31 25.34 -23.31
CA LYS A 192 -9.25 26.82 -23.22
C LYS A 192 -10.13 27.42 -22.11
N VAL A 193 -10.66 26.57 -21.23
CA VAL A 193 -11.68 26.94 -20.24
C VAL A 193 -11.01 27.24 -18.90
N THR A 194 -11.45 28.28 -18.19
CA THR A 194 -10.87 28.58 -16.87
C THR A 194 -11.28 27.54 -15.83
N LEU A 195 -10.51 27.43 -14.75
CA LEU A 195 -10.77 26.47 -13.68
C LEU A 195 -12.18 26.66 -13.09
N GLU A 196 -12.61 27.91 -12.91
CA GLU A 196 -13.92 28.25 -12.33
C GLU A 196 -15.08 27.77 -13.22
N GLN A 197 -14.90 27.81 -14.53
CA GLN A 197 -15.88 27.28 -15.49
C GLN A 197 -15.94 25.75 -15.47
N ILE A 198 -14.82 25.07 -15.26
CA ILE A 198 -14.78 23.60 -15.10
C ILE A 198 -15.54 23.20 -13.82
N GLU A 199 -15.29 23.86 -12.69
CA GLU A 199 -15.99 23.59 -11.44
C GLU A 199 -17.49 23.83 -11.54
N ARG A 200 -17.90 24.94 -12.16
CA ARG A 200 -19.32 25.25 -12.40
C ARG A 200 -19.99 24.17 -13.25
N THR A 201 -19.33 23.72 -14.31
CA THR A 201 -19.84 22.67 -15.21
C THR A 201 -19.97 21.33 -14.49
N LEU A 202 -18.97 20.97 -13.67
CA LEU A 202 -19.04 19.74 -12.86
C LEU A 202 -20.22 19.79 -11.88
N ARG A 203 -20.44 20.93 -11.20
CA ARG A 203 -21.57 21.07 -10.27
C ARG A 203 -22.92 20.81 -10.95
N ILE A 204 -23.15 21.39 -12.12
CA ILE A 204 -24.37 21.16 -12.92
C ILE A 204 -24.56 19.67 -13.25
N LEU A 205 -23.48 18.97 -13.61
CA LEU A 205 -23.54 17.54 -13.97
C LEU A 205 -23.78 16.59 -12.79
N TYR A 206 -23.43 16.99 -11.57
CA TYR A 206 -23.67 16.20 -10.36
C TYR A 206 -25.03 16.49 -9.72
N GLU A 207 -25.61 17.68 -9.97
CA GLU A 207 -26.95 18.05 -9.50
C GLU A 207 -28.08 17.58 -10.44
N SER A 208 -27.77 17.19 -11.69
CA SER A 208 -28.70 16.67 -12.69
C SER A 208 -28.83 15.15 -12.69
#